data_AF-A0A448MNI3-F1
#
_entry.id   AF-A0A448MNI3-F1
#
_cell.length_a   1.000
_cell.length_b   1.000
_cell.length_c   1.000
_cell.angle_alpha   90.00
_cell.angle_beta   90.00
_cell.angle_gamma   90.00
#
_symmetry.space_group_name_H-M   'P 1'
#
loop_
_entity.id
_entity.type
_entity.pdbx_description
1 polymer ?
#
loop_
_entity_poly.entity_id
_entity_poly.type
_entity_poly.pdbx_seq_one_letter_code
_entity_poly.pdbx_strand_id
1 'polypeptide(L)'
;METFKWCIRPNYSIDNEPDISEIAFGDGYTQRRLNGINVLLNTYSVSIKVKNKSAVEIQRFLKITKALRRFILLSLSQNNVKK
;
A
#
# COMPACT_ATOMS: atom_id res chain seq x y z
N MET A 1 -0.90 -19.25 4.28
CA MET A 1 -0.65 -17.84 3.92
C MET A 1 -0.45 -17.80 2.42
N GLU A 2 -1.19 -16.97 1.69
CA GLU A 2 -1.07 -16.91 0.23
C GLU A 2 0.03 -15.93 -0.18
N THR A 3 0.81 -16.29 -1.21
CA THR A 3 1.93 -15.48 -1.71
C THR A 3 1.56 -14.88 -3.05
N PHE A 4 1.85 -13.59 -3.22
CA PHE A 4 1.66 -12.92 -4.50
C PHE A 4 2.77 -13.33 -5.47
N LYS A 5 2.40 -14.04 -6.55
CA LYS A 5 3.36 -14.66 -7.49
C LYS A 5 3.76 -13.77 -8.66
N TRP A 6 3.08 -12.65 -8.87
CA TRP A 6 3.31 -11.78 -10.03
C TRP A 6 4.34 -10.69 -9.73
N CYS A 7 5.19 -10.41 -10.72
CA CYS A 7 6.22 -9.38 -10.59
C CYS A 7 5.61 -7.98 -10.62
N ILE A 8 6.01 -7.16 -9.66
CA ILE A 8 5.68 -5.75 -9.57
C ILE A 8 6.74 -4.92 -10.29
N ARG A 9 6.33 -3.85 -10.95
CA ARG A 9 7.28 -2.88 -11.49
C ARG A 9 8.00 -2.16 -10.34
N PRO A 10 9.34 -2.01 -10.39
CA PRO A 10 10.11 -1.42 -9.31
C PRO A 10 9.83 0.09 -9.11
N ASN A 11 9.30 0.77 -10.12
CA ASN A 11 8.93 2.19 -10.05
C ASN A 11 7.50 2.36 -9.49
N TYR A 12 7.26 1.90 -8.27
CA TYR A 12 6.02 2.15 -7.54
C TYR A 12 6.20 3.34 -6.59
N SER A 13 5.13 4.07 -6.30
CA SER A 13 5.16 5.12 -5.26
C SER A 13 4.80 4.53 -3.90
N ILE A 14 5.43 5.09 -2.86
CA ILE A 14 5.14 4.80 -1.47
C ILE A 14 4.70 6.11 -0.85
N ASP A 15 3.41 6.19 -0.52
CA ASP A 15 2.85 7.33 0.17
C ASP A 15 2.73 6.98 1.66
N ASN A 16 3.26 7.86 2.50
CA ASN A 16 3.25 7.72 3.95
C ASN A 16 2.75 9.05 4.53
N GLU A 17 1.46 9.27 4.38
CA GLU A 17 0.78 10.39 5.01
C GLU A 17 0.20 9.90 6.35
N PRO A 18 0.55 10.55 7.48
CA PRO A 18 0.00 10.17 8.77
C PRO A 18 -1.47 10.54 8.85
N ASP A 19 -2.33 9.59 9.21
CA ASP A 19 -3.75 9.85 9.44
C ASP A 19 -3.98 10.68 10.71
N ILE A 20 -4.22 11.98 10.53
CA ILE A 20 -4.35 12.95 11.61
C ILE A 20 -5.72 13.61 11.51
N SER A 21 -6.43 13.66 12.64
CA SER A 21 -7.62 14.50 12.77
C SER A 21 -7.27 15.80 13.45
N GLU A 22 -7.71 16.90 12.87
CA GLU A 22 -7.55 18.26 13.40
C GLU A 22 -8.90 18.77 13.88
N ILE A 23 -8.92 19.33 15.09
CA ILE A 23 -10.10 19.94 15.71
C ILE A 23 -9.78 21.41 15.91
N ALA A 24 -10.56 22.28 15.27
CA ALA A 24 -10.47 23.73 15.44
C ALA A 24 -11.48 24.20 16.49
N PHE A 25 -11.05 25.01 17.45
CA PHE A 25 -11.89 25.47 18.56
C PHE A 25 -12.55 26.84 18.31
N GLY A 26 -12.20 27.52 17.21
CA GLY A 26 -12.81 28.80 16.79
C GLY A 26 -12.19 30.05 17.40
N ASP A 27 -11.25 29.89 18.32
CA ASP A 27 -10.45 30.93 19.00
C ASP A 27 -9.06 31.14 18.38
N GLY A 28 -8.80 30.49 17.25
CA GLY A 28 -7.49 30.45 16.59
C GLY A 28 -6.60 29.30 17.07
N TYR A 29 -7.06 28.48 18.02
CA TYR A 29 -6.36 27.28 18.44
C TYR A 29 -6.86 26.04 17.68
N THR A 30 -5.91 25.17 17.33
CA THR A 30 -6.20 23.85 16.77
C THR A 30 -5.47 22.76 17.55
N GLN A 31 -6.12 21.61 17.70
CA GLN A 31 -5.52 20.40 18.29
C GLN A 31 -5.48 19.30 17.25
N ARG A 32 -4.31 18.67 17.12
CA ARG A 32 -4.10 17.51 16.24
C ARG A 32 -4.04 16.24 17.08
N ARG A 33 -4.72 15.19 16.62
CA ARG A 33 -4.64 13.85 17.22
C ARG A 33 -4.45 12.80 16.13
N LEU A 34 -3.59 11.82 16.42
CA LEU A 34 -3.40 10.66 15.56
C LEU A 34 -4.70 9.84 15.52
N ASN A 35 -5.13 9.45 14.33
CA ASN A 35 -6.36 8.70 14.14
C ASN A 35 -6.09 7.18 14.22
N GLY A 36 -6.30 6.58 15.39
CA GLY A 36 -6.19 5.12 15.59
C GLY A 36 -4.78 4.58 15.87
N ILE A 37 -4.60 3.27 15.72
CA ILE A 37 -3.36 2.54 16.08
C ILE A 37 -2.36 2.48 14.91
N ASN A 38 -2.82 2.47 13.66
CA ASN A 38 -1.99 2.34 12.46
C ASN A 38 -1.91 3.64 11.67
N VAL A 39 -1.52 4.71 12.36
CA VAL A 39 -1.58 6.07 11.81
C VAL A 39 -0.55 6.29 10.70
N LEU A 40 0.56 5.55 10.75
CA LEU A 40 1.67 5.65 9.81
C LEU A 40 1.67 4.45 8.85
N LEU A 41 0.58 4.26 8.10
CA LEU A 41 0.43 3.14 7.17
C LEU A 41 0.98 3.51 5.79
N ASN A 42 2.00 2.77 5.33
CA ASN A 42 2.51 2.91 3.96
C ASN A 42 1.46 2.45 2.94
N THR A 43 1.06 3.35 2.04
CA THR A 43 0.25 3.02 0.87
C THR A 43 1.17 2.81 -0.33
N TYR A 44 1.07 1.64 -0.97
CA TYR A 44 1.88 1.27 -2.11
C TYR A 44 1.06 1.33 -3.40
N SER A 45 1.37 2.28 -4.28
CA SER A 45 0.73 2.39 -5.59
C SER A 45 1.54 1.65 -6.66
N VAL A 46 1.07 0.47 -7.02
CA VAL A 46 1.81 -0.52 -7.80
C VAL A 46 1.21 -0.74 -9.18
N SER A 47 2.06 -0.88 -10.19
CA SER A 47 1.67 -1.33 -11.53
C SER A 47 2.18 -2.74 -11.83
N ILE A 48 1.30 -3.58 -12.40
CA ILE A 48 1.60 -4.97 -12.75
C ILE A 48 1.37 -5.15 -14.26
N LYS A 49 2.41 -5.57 -14.98
CA LYS A 49 2.32 -5.86 -16.43
C LYS A 49 2.20 -7.37 -16.63
N VAL A 50 1.02 -7.84 -17.02
CA VAL A 50 0.74 -9.26 -17.27
C VAL A 50 -0.11 -9.46 -18.52
N LYS A 51 -0.25 -10.71 -18.97
CA LYS A 51 -1.15 -11.08 -20.07
C LYS A 51 -2.61 -11.01 -19.60
N ASN A 52 -3.56 -10.82 -20.52
CA ASN A 52 -4.99 -10.69 -20.16
C ASN A 52 -5.52 -11.85 -19.29
N LYS A 53 -5.11 -13.09 -19.57
CA LYS A 53 -5.51 -14.25 -18.76
C LYS A 53 -5.06 -14.13 -17.29
N SER A 54 -3.82 -13.70 -17.06
CA SER A 54 -3.28 -13.52 -15.71
C SER A 54 -3.84 -12.29 -15.02
N ALA A 55 -4.27 -11.26 -15.75
CA ALA A 55 -4.94 -10.10 -15.15
C ALA A 55 -6.24 -10.50 -14.43
N VAL A 56 -7.03 -11.42 -15.02
CA VAL A 56 -8.24 -11.97 -14.40
C VAL A 56 -7.92 -12.76 -13.13
N GLU A 57 -6.83 -13.55 -13.14
CA GLU A 57 -6.37 -14.31 -11.97
C GLU A 57 -5.94 -13.38 -10.82
N ILE A 58 -5.24 -12.29 -11.12
CA ILE A 58 -4.84 -11.28 -10.14
C ILE A 58 -6.07 -10.60 -9.53
N GLN A 59 -7.03 -10.18 -10.36
CA GLN A 59 -8.26 -9.57 -9.85
C GLN A 59 -9.04 -10.55 -8.96
N ARG A 60 -9.12 -11.82 -9.35
CA ARG A 60 -9.77 -12.86 -8.56
C ARG A 60 -9.04 -13.09 -7.23
N PHE A 61 -7.72 -13.13 -7.26
CA PHE A 61 -6.87 -13.22 -6.08
C PHE A 61 -7.18 -12.08 -5.12
N LEU A 62 -7.03 -10.83 -5.54
CA LEU A 62 -7.30 -9.63 -4.73
C LEU A 62 -8.73 -9.61 -4.17
N LYS A 63 -9.71 -10.05 -4.97
CA LYS A 63 -11.12 -10.15 -4.54
C LYS A 63 -11.33 -11.22 -3.46
N ILE A 64 -10.66 -12.37 -3.52
CA ILE A 64 -10.71 -13.42 -2.48
C ILE A 64 -10.03 -12.94 -1.20
N THR A 65 -8.94 -12.20 -1.35
CA THR A 65 -8.18 -11.61 -0.26
C THR A 65 -8.98 -10.52 0.48
N LYS A 66 -9.99 -9.91 -0.18
CA LYS A 66 -10.98 -8.97 0.39
C LYS A 66 -10.38 -7.82 1.23
N ALA A 67 -9.13 -7.43 0.97
CA ALA A 67 -8.36 -6.49 1.80
C ALA A 67 -8.24 -6.86 3.30
N LEU A 68 -8.65 -8.08 3.70
CA LEU A 68 -8.64 -8.54 5.09
C LEU A 68 -7.55 -9.59 5.33
N ARG A 69 -7.27 -10.43 4.35
CA ARG A 69 -6.22 -11.44 4.45
C ARG A 69 -4.89 -10.83 4.05
N ARG A 70 -3.93 -10.87 4.98
CA ARG A 70 -2.54 -10.48 4.70
C ARG A 70 -1.91 -11.48 3.72
N PHE A 71 -1.23 -10.97 2.70
CA PHE A 71 -0.41 -11.75 1.79
C PHE A 71 0.99 -11.14 1.73
N ILE A 72 1.99 -11.98 1.46
CA ILE A 72 3.38 -11.53 1.39
C ILE A 72 3.68 -11.10 -0.03
N LEU A 73 4.24 -9.91 -0.14
CA LEU A 73 4.91 -9.45 -1.34
C LEU A 73 6.40 -9.81 -1.23
N LEU A 74 6.86 -10.71 -2.10
CA LEU A 74 8.30 -10.94 -2.24
C LEU A 74 8.84 -9.82 -3.14
N SER A 75 9.31 -8.73 -2.56
CA SER A 75 10.12 -7.76 -3.29
C SER A 75 11.50 -8.36 -3.52
N LEU A 76 11.85 -8.60 -4.79
CA LEU A 76 13.24 -8.77 -5.15
C LEU A 76 13.88 -7.40 -4.97
N SER A 77 14.52 -7.18 -3.81
CA SER A 77 15.30 -5.96 -3.56
C SER A 77 16.29 -5.77 -4.70
N GLN A 78 15.99 -4.82 -5.59
CA GLN A 78 16.97 -4.36 -6.55
C GLN A 78 17.81 -3.29 -5.86
N ASN A 79 18.79 -3.73 -5.07
CA ASN A 79 19.97 -2.95 -4.79
C ASN A 79 20.70 -2.68 -6.12
N ASN A 80 20.23 -1.70 -6.88
CA ASN A 80 20.96 -1.11 -7.99
C ASN A 80 21.36 0.31 -7.56
N VAL A 81 22.23 0.38 -6.55
CA VAL A 81 23.15 1.50 -6.41
C VAL A 81 24.10 1.40 -7.61
N LYS A 82 23.77 2.12 -8.69
CA LYS A 82 24.74 2.38 -9.74
C LYS A 82 25.74 3.39 -9.17
N LYS A 83 27.02 3.03 -9.31
CA LYS A 83 28.23 3.77 -8.96
C LYS A 83 28.17 5.27 -9.24
#